data_AF-A0A8J3I5G7-F1
#
_entry.id   AF-A0A8J3I5G7-F1
#
_cell.length_a   1.000
_cell.length_b   1.000
_cell.length_c   1.000
_cell.angle_alpha   90.00
_cell.angle_beta   90.00
_cell.angle_gamma   90.00
#
_symmetry.space_group_name_H-M   'P 1'
#
loop_
_entity.id
_entity.type
_entity.pdbx_description
1 polymer ?
#
loop_
_entity_poly.entity_id
_entity_poly.type
_entity_poly.pdbx_seq_one_letter_code
_entity_poly.pdbx_strand_id
1 'polypeptide(L)' 'MESMSILWQRIEQGFATHSPHLLALCRPGASEEELLQAEEALGVPLPEGFKTLYRLHNGGLKQVS' A
#
# COMPACT_ATOMS: atom_id res chain seq x y z
N MET A 1 -2.30 -6.71 -19.21
CA MET A 1 -2.64 -5.80 -18.10
C MET A 1 -1.46 -5.81 -17.14
N GLU A 2 -0.93 -4.65 -16.75
CA GLU A 2 0.17 -4.57 -15.76
C GLU A 2 -0.34 -5.03 -14.39
N SER A 3 0.53 -5.63 -13.56
CA SER A 3 0.16 -5.99 -12.18
C SER A 3 0.08 -4.74 -11.30
N MET A 4 -0.69 -4.82 -10.21
CA MET A 4 -0.79 -3.73 -9.23
C MET A 4 0.58 -3.37 -8.62
N SER A 5 1.47 -4.36 -8.47
CA SER A 5 2.84 -4.13 -8.00
C SER A 5 3.68 -3.30 -8.99
N ILE A 6 3.56 -3.54 -10.30
CA ILE A 6 4.29 -2.78 -11.33
C ILE A 6 3.81 -1.33 -11.35
N LEU A 7 2.49 -1.12 -11.29
CA LEU A 7 1.92 0.23 -11.25
C LEU A 7 2.36 1.00 -10.01
N TRP A 8 2.45 0.33 -8.86
CA TRP A 8 2.91 0.95 -7.63
C TRP A 8 4.40 1.32 -7.66
N GLN A 9 5.26 0.44 -8.18
CA GLN A 9 6.70 0.73 -8.33
C GLN A 9 6.96 1.99 -9.17
N ARG A 10 6.13 2.26 -10.18
CA ARG A 10 6.23 3.49 -10.97
C ARG A 10 5.92 4.75 -10.15
N ILE A 11 4.99 4.67 -9.20
CA ILE A 11 4.68 5.75 -8.26
C ILE A 11 5.87 5.95 -7.31
N GLU A 12 6.44 4.88 -6.78
CA GLU A 12 7.62 4.96 -5.91
C GLU A 12 8.80 5.60 -6.63
N GLN A 13 9.04 5.26 -7.90
CA GLN A 13 10.07 5.91 -8.73
C GLN A 13 9.78 7.40 -8.96
N GLY A 14 8.51 7.77 -9.15
CA GLY A 14 8.09 9.17 -9.21
C GLY A 14 8.42 9.92 -7.92
N PHE A 15 8.13 9.33 -6.75
CA PHE A 15 8.51 9.92 -5.46
C PHE A 15 10.03 9.96 -5.27
N ALA A 16 10.78 8.92 -5.61
CA ALA A 16 12.23 8.91 -5.51
C ALA A 16 12.87 10.07 -6.30
N THR A 17 12.31 10.36 -7.48
CA THR A 17 12.82 11.40 -8.39
C THR A 17 12.45 12.80 -7.93
N HIS A 18 11.21 13.03 -7.49
CA HIS A 18 10.67 14.38 -7.29
C HIS A 18 10.49 14.76 -5.83
N SER A 19 10.22 13.79 -4.96
CA SER A 19 9.85 14.01 -3.55
C SER A 19 10.30 12.83 -2.68
N PRO A 20 11.61 12.56 -2.56
CA PRO A 20 12.12 11.35 -1.90
C PRO A 20 11.74 11.26 -0.42
N HIS A 21 11.49 12.40 0.23
CA HIS A 21 10.99 12.46 1.60
C HIS A 21 9.62 11.79 1.77
N LEU A 22 8.77 11.77 0.73
CA LEU A 22 7.46 11.12 0.77
C LEU A 22 7.58 9.59 0.84
N LEU A 23 8.62 8.98 0.23
CA LEU A 23 8.86 7.54 0.36
C LEU A 23 9.11 7.13 1.81
N ALA A 24 9.89 7.92 2.55
CA ALA A 24 10.15 7.67 3.97
C ALA A 24 8.89 7.80 4.83
N LEU A 25 7.90 8.57 4.35
CA LEU A 25 6.62 8.75 5.01
C LEU A 25 5.59 7.69 4.61
N CYS A 26 5.79 6.91 3.55
CA CYS A 26 4.87 5.82 3.24
C CYS A 26 4.76 4.86 4.43
N ARG A 27 3.53 4.45 4.75
CA ARG A 27 3.31 3.45 5.80
C ARG A 27 3.90 2.11 5.36
N PRO A 28 4.42 1.29 6.29
CA PRO A 28 4.81 -0.08 5.97
C PRO A 28 3.58 -0.85 5.43
N GLY A 29 3.84 -1.92 4.69
CA GLY A 29 2.81 -2.84 4.24
C GLY A 29 1.99 -3.41 5.39
N ALA A 30 0.72 -3.69 5.11
CA ALA A 30 -0.19 -4.38 6.00
C ALA A 30 0.23 -5.85 6.15
N SER A 31 0.12 -6.40 7.37
CA SER A 31 0.31 -7.84 7.59
C SER A 31 -0.88 -8.65 7.08
N GLU A 32 -0.71 -9.97 6.92
CA GLU A 32 -1.84 -10.83 6.55
C GLU A 32 -2.94 -10.82 7.62
N GLU A 33 -2.57 -10.70 8.91
CA GLU A 33 -3.54 -10.58 10.00
C GLU A 33 -4.34 -9.28 9.90
N GLU A 34 -3.70 -8.15 9.57
CA GLU A 34 -4.41 -6.87 9.37
C GLU A 34 -5.37 -6.93 8.17
N LEU A 35 -4.97 -7.62 7.09
CA LEU A 35 -5.83 -7.83 5.92
C LEU A 35 -7.02 -8.73 6.25
N LEU A 36 -6.81 -9.82 7.00
CA LEU A 36 -7.87 -10.72 7.45
C LEU A 36 -8.85 -9.99 8.36
N GLN A 37 -8.35 -9.20 9.33
CA GLN A 37 -9.19 -8.38 10.20
C GLN A 37 -10.04 -7.38 9.41
N ALA A 38 -9.49 -6.79 8.34
CA ALA A 38 -10.25 -5.91 7.44
C ALA A 38 -11.33 -6.66 6.66
N GLU A 39 -11.02 -7.83 6.10
CA GLU A 39 -12.01 -8.70 5.43
C GLU A 39 -13.14 -9.12 6.38
N GLU A 40 -12.81 -9.50 7.62
CA GLU A 40 -13.79 -9.83 8.66
C GLU A 40 -14.66 -8.63 9.05
N ALA A 41 -14.07 -7.46 9.26
CA ALA A 41 -14.79 -6.24 9.63
C ALA A 41 -15.74 -5.75 8.52
N LEU A 42 -15.34 -5.92 7.25
CA LEU A 42 -16.15 -5.56 6.09
C LEU A 42 -17.18 -6.64 5.72
N GLY A 43 -17.00 -7.88 6.19
CA GLY A 43 -17.84 -9.03 5.86
C GLY A 43 -17.70 -9.51 4.42
N VAL A 44 -16.64 -9.11 3.73
CA VAL A 44 -16.36 -9.47 2.33
C VAL A 44 -14.86 -9.66 2.10
N PRO A 45 -14.44 -10.57 1.20
CA PRO A 45 -13.05 -10.68 0.83
C PRO A 45 -12.58 -9.45 0.05
N LEU A 46 -11.35 -9.01 0.31
CA LEU A 46 -10.72 -7.93 -0.43
C LEU A 46 -10.21 -8.48 -1.77
N PRO A 47 -10.38 -7.74 -2.89
CA PRO A 47 -9.82 -8.16 -4.17
C PRO A 47 -8.30 -8.33 -4.10
N GLU A 48 -7.72 -9.33 -4.79
CA GLU A 48 -6.27 -9.57 -4.66
C GLU A 48 -5.38 -8.41 -5.13
N GLY A 49 -5.84 -7.64 -6.12
CA GLY A 49 -5.15 -6.42 -6.52
C GLY A 49 -5.09 -5.38 -5.39
N PHE A 50 -6.15 -5.31 -4.58
CA PHE A 50 -6.23 -4.43 -3.42
C PHE A 50 -5.29 -4.89 -2.31
N LYS A 51 -5.31 -6.20 -1.98
CA LYS A 51 -4.38 -6.78 -1.00
C LYS A 51 -2.92 -6.65 -1.42
N THR A 52 -2.62 -6.80 -2.71
CA THR A 52 -1.29 -6.56 -3.28
C THR A 52 -0.79 -5.15 -2.99
N LEU A 53 -1.63 -4.12 -3.14
CA LEU A 53 -1.25 -2.75 -2.79
C LEU A 53 -1.02 -2.59 -1.29
N TYR A 54 -1.93 -3.12 -0.46
CA TYR A 54 -1.83 -2.96 0.98
C TYR A 54 -0.63 -3.71 1.58
N ARG A 55 -0.20 -4.84 1.00
CA ARG A 55 1.06 -5.52 1.35
C ARG A 55 2.30 -4.67 1.07
N LEU A 56 2.24 -3.74 0.12
CA LEU A 56 3.35 -2.82 -0.17
C LEU A 56 3.32 -1.64 0.81
N HIS A 57 2.17 -0.98 0.93
CA HIS A 57 1.94 0.07 1.91
C HIS A 57 0.52 0.02 2.45
N ASN A 58 0.38 0.10 3.76
CA ASN A 58 -0.90 0.17 4.44
C ASN A 58 -1.53 1.57 4.30
N GLY A 59 -1.85 1.95 3.06
CA GLY A 59 -2.46 3.22 2.70
C GLY A 59 -1.47 4.39 2.65
N GLY A 60 -1.91 5.54 3.17
CA GLY A 60 -1.26 6.84 2.97
C GLY A 60 0.06 7.05 3.71
N LEU A 61 0.40 8.32 3.91
CA LEU A 61 1.62 8.72 4.58
C LEU A 61 1.46 8.69 6.12
N LYS A 62 2.56 8.47 6.83
CA LYS A 62 2.67 8.67 8.27
C LYS A 62 2.50 10.16 8.55
N GLN A 63 1.64 10.48 9.52
CA GLN A 63 1.51 11.83 10.03
C GLN A 63 2.76 12.12 10.86
N VAL A 64 3.47 13.20 10.53
CA VAL A 64 4.57 13.70 11.37
C VAL A 64 3.97 14.80 12.22
N SER A 65 3.74 14.50 13.50
CA SER A 65 3.30 15.48 14.52
C SER A 65 4.44 16.39 14.92
#